data_AF-A0A378UWI5-F1
#
_entry.id   AF-A0A378UWI5-F1
#
_cell.length_a   1.000
_cell.length_b   1.000
_cell.length_c   1.000
_cell.angle_alpha   90.00
_cell.angle_beta   90.00
_cell.angle_gamma   90.00
#
_symmetry.space_group_name_H-M   'P 1'
#
loop_
_entity.id
_entity.type
_entity.pdbx_description
1 polymer ?
#
loop_
_entity_poly.entity_id
_entity_poly.type
_entity_poly.pdbx_seq_one_letter_code
_entity_poly.pdbx_strand_id
1 'polypeptide(L)'
;MCRLFGMHAGRRLVPATFWLLDAPDNLAEQSRQNPDGTGLGVFGPDGVAVVHKEPVAAWRDCEFATEAHDVTATTFIAHVRYASTGALDVANTHPFLQDDRIFAHNGVVEGLDALDDRIRELGVADLVEGQTDSERVFALITAAARAHHGDVGAGLVDAIGWLADNVPIYAVNLLLSTATDMWALRYPDTHELYALDRRHPDERRLRVRSPRIRAESEHLTTHPSVLFASEPMDGERWRPIEPGELVHVDADLRINTQVVFPDPPRHLLRRDDLSAKAAASQHA
;
A
#
# COMPACT_ATOMS: atom_id res chain seq x y z
N MET A 1 12.88 -0.97 -4.51
CA MET A 1 11.97 -1.27 -3.38
C MET A 1 10.62 -0.72 -3.73
N CYS A 2 9.55 -1.46 -3.40
CA CYS A 2 8.19 -0.99 -3.61
C CYS A 2 7.97 0.35 -2.91
N ARG A 3 7.12 1.20 -3.48
CA ARG A 3 6.77 2.50 -2.90
C ARG A 3 5.26 2.55 -2.67
N LEU A 4 4.87 2.78 -1.42
CA LEU A 4 3.49 3.01 -1.00
C LEU A 4 3.23 4.51 -0.97
N PHE A 5 2.06 4.90 -1.47
CA PHE A 5 1.48 6.22 -1.25
C PHE A 5 -0.02 6.08 -0.97
N GLY A 6 -0.49 6.74 0.07
CA GLY A 6 -1.89 6.83 0.44
C GLY A 6 -2.29 8.26 0.71
N MET A 7 -3.51 8.65 0.35
CA MET A 7 -4.07 9.94 0.68
C MET A 7 -5.56 9.80 0.98
N HIS A 8 -6.00 10.28 2.14
CA HIS A 8 -7.40 10.34 2.52
C HIS A 8 -7.82 11.80 2.77
N ALA A 9 -8.89 12.25 2.11
CA ALA A 9 -9.45 13.59 2.18
C ALA A 9 -10.80 13.63 2.94
N GLY A 10 -11.07 12.61 3.75
CA GLY A 10 -12.29 12.48 4.54
C GLY A 10 -13.51 12.29 3.64
N ARG A 11 -14.58 13.04 3.91
CA ARG A 11 -15.83 12.99 3.13
C ARG A 11 -15.84 13.84 1.86
N ARG A 12 -14.76 14.55 1.54
CA ARG A 12 -14.73 15.48 0.41
C ARG A 12 -14.07 14.84 -0.79
N LEU A 13 -14.74 14.94 -1.93
CA LEU A 13 -14.15 14.63 -3.22
C LEU A 13 -13.14 15.70 -3.57
N VAL A 14 -11.92 15.26 -3.84
CA VAL A 14 -10.79 16.12 -4.15
C VAL A 14 -10.26 15.73 -5.52
N PRO A 15 -10.20 16.66 -6.47
CA PRO A 15 -9.43 16.47 -7.69
C PRO A 15 -7.94 16.43 -7.36
N ALA A 16 -7.25 15.42 -7.85
CA ALA A 16 -5.82 15.27 -7.73
C ALA A 16 -5.26 14.63 -9.00
N THR A 17 -4.04 15.05 -9.37
CA THR A 17 -3.32 14.50 -10.51
C THR A 17 -2.18 13.63 -10.02
N PHE A 18 -2.09 12.41 -10.53
CA PHE A 18 -1.07 11.44 -10.18
C PHE A 18 -0.16 11.10 -11.37
N TRP A 19 1.12 10.90 -11.09
CA TRP A 19 2.09 10.28 -11.98
C TRP A 19 2.79 9.16 -11.20
N LEU A 20 2.80 7.94 -11.75
CA LEU A 20 3.32 6.76 -11.08
C LEU A 20 4.78 6.44 -11.45
N LEU A 21 5.29 7.06 -12.52
CA LEU A 21 6.69 7.12 -12.94
C LEU A 21 6.98 8.45 -13.65
N ASP A 22 8.12 9.07 -13.33
CA ASP A 22 8.68 10.12 -14.18
C ASP A 22 9.16 9.48 -15.49
N ALA A 23 8.81 10.07 -16.66
CA ALA A 23 9.31 9.60 -17.96
C ALA A 23 10.83 9.90 -18.07
N PRO A 24 11.70 8.88 -18.17
CA PRO A 24 13.13 9.13 -18.27
C PRO A 24 13.59 9.21 -19.74
N ASP A 25 14.63 10.02 -19.99
CA ASP A 25 15.13 10.33 -21.33
C ASP A 25 15.95 9.19 -21.99
N ASN A 26 16.11 8.01 -21.36
CA ASN A 26 16.90 6.92 -21.95
C ASN A 26 16.40 5.49 -21.65
N LEU A 27 16.46 4.61 -22.67
CA LEU A 27 15.98 3.22 -22.65
C LEU A 27 16.86 2.24 -21.83
N ALA A 28 18.15 2.54 -21.67
CA ALA A 28 19.10 1.63 -21.02
C ALA A 28 19.08 1.72 -19.48
N GLU A 29 18.77 2.89 -18.93
CA GLU A 29 18.48 3.10 -17.51
C GLU A 29 17.06 2.67 -17.17
N GLN A 30 16.08 2.86 -18.07
CA GLN A 30 14.73 2.27 -17.96
C GLN A 30 14.84 0.77 -17.70
N SER A 31 15.51 0.01 -18.57
CA SER A 31 15.60 -1.46 -18.43
C SER A 31 16.24 -1.95 -17.11
N ARG A 32 17.04 -1.14 -16.42
CA ARG A 32 17.71 -1.53 -15.15
C ARG A 32 16.97 -1.09 -13.90
N GLN A 33 15.99 -0.19 -14.02
CA GLN A 33 15.32 0.44 -12.88
C GLN A 33 13.80 0.46 -12.99
N ASN A 34 13.23 -0.13 -14.06
CA ASN A 34 11.80 -0.16 -14.26
C ASN A 34 11.13 -0.97 -13.14
N PRO A 35 10.02 -0.45 -12.58
CA PRO A 35 9.18 -1.26 -11.72
C PRO A 35 8.61 -2.44 -12.52
N ASP A 36 8.20 -3.47 -11.79
CA ASP A 36 7.52 -4.65 -12.33
C ASP A 36 6.00 -4.42 -12.51
N GLY A 37 5.48 -3.31 -11.96
CA GLY A 37 4.08 -2.89 -12.11
C GLY A 37 3.75 -1.63 -11.33
N THR A 38 2.69 -0.95 -11.74
CA THR A 38 2.19 0.26 -11.08
C THR A 38 0.67 0.22 -11.01
N GLY A 39 0.09 0.84 -9.99
CA GLY A 39 -1.35 0.99 -9.91
C GLY A 39 -1.81 2.12 -9.01
N LEU A 40 -3.04 2.56 -9.27
CA LEU A 40 -3.78 3.57 -8.54
C LEU A 40 -5.17 3.01 -8.23
N GLY A 41 -5.48 2.94 -6.93
CA GLY A 41 -6.81 2.63 -6.41
C GLY A 41 -7.44 3.88 -5.83
N VAL A 42 -8.71 4.11 -6.10
CA VAL A 42 -9.46 5.27 -5.61
C VAL A 42 -10.87 4.90 -5.16
N PHE A 43 -11.43 5.73 -4.28
CA PHE A 43 -12.85 5.70 -3.97
C PHE A 43 -13.55 6.91 -4.57
N GLY A 44 -14.36 6.67 -5.60
CA GLY A 44 -15.01 7.69 -6.39
C GLY A 44 -16.20 8.38 -5.69
N PRO A 45 -16.90 9.27 -6.40
CA PRO A 45 -18.06 10.02 -5.89
C PRO A 45 -19.22 9.18 -5.34
N ASP A 46 -19.38 7.97 -5.87
CA ASP A 46 -20.39 6.99 -5.49
C ASP A 46 -19.94 6.06 -4.35
N GLY A 47 -18.72 6.26 -3.81
CA GLY A 47 -18.12 5.39 -2.81
C GLY A 47 -17.67 4.04 -3.37
N VAL A 48 -17.66 3.87 -4.70
CA VAL A 48 -17.22 2.63 -5.35
C VAL A 48 -15.70 2.65 -5.49
N ALA A 49 -15.09 1.51 -5.15
CA ALA A 49 -13.66 1.29 -5.36
C ALA A 49 -13.37 1.11 -6.85
N VAL A 50 -12.40 1.87 -7.37
CA VAL A 50 -11.89 1.72 -8.73
C VAL A 50 -10.39 1.49 -8.65
N VAL A 51 -9.90 0.44 -9.28
CA VAL A 51 -8.46 0.13 -9.37
C VAL A 51 -8.03 0.10 -10.82
N HIS A 52 -7.04 0.94 -11.14
CA HIS A 52 -6.33 0.92 -12.40
C HIS A 52 -4.90 0.46 -12.14
N LYS A 53 -4.47 -0.62 -12.80
CA LYS A 53 -3.14 -1.20 -12.57
C LYS A 53 -2.61 -1.88 -13.82
N GLU A 54 -1.31 -1.78 -14.03
CA GLU A 54 -0.62 -2.36 -15.17
C GLU A 54 0.73 -2.98 -14.76
N PRO A 55 1.06 -4.19 -15.24
CA PRO A 55 2.41 -4.71 -15.15
C PRO A 55 3.31 -3.92 -16.08
N VAL A 56 4.42 -3.39 -15.56
CA VAL A 56 5.38 -2.62 -16.34
C VAL A 56 6.46 -3.58 -16.80
N ALA A 57 6.35 -4.02 -18.05
CA ALA A 57 7.44 -4.76 -18.69
C ALA A 57 8.36 -3.76 -19.39
N ALA A 58 9.68 -3.92 -19.25
CA ALA A 58 10.68 -2.96 -19.75
C ALA A 58 10.67 -2.67 -21.27
N TRP A 59 9.83 -3.35 -22.04
CA TRP A 59 9.69 -3.25 -23.49
C TRP A 59 8.31 -2.78 -23.99
N ARG A 60 7.37 -2.51 -23.07
CA ARG A 60 5.97 -2.20 -23.41
C ARG A 60 5.68 -0.75 -23.12
N ASP A 61 4.64 -0.26 -23.78
CA ASP A 61 4.13 1.09 -23.59
C ASP A 61 3.88 1.34 -22.10
N CYS A 62 4.44 2.44 -21.60
CA CYS A 62 4.36 2.84 -20.20
C CYS A 62 3.42 4.04 -20.02
N GLU A 63 2.51 4.27 -20.97
CA GLU A 63 1.55 5.37 -20.96
C GLU A 63 0.84 5.47 -19.61
N PHE A 64 0.19 4.40 -19.11
CA PHE A 64 -0.45 4.45 -17.79
C PHE A 64 0.52 4.78 -16.64
N ALA A 65 1.77 4.36 -16.71
CA ALA A 65 2.70 4.67 -15.63
C ALA A 65 3.22 6.13 -15.69
N THR A 66 3.28 6.72 -16.89
CA THR A 66 3.93 8.02 -17.14
C THR A 66 2.96 9.18 -17.40
N GLU A 67 1.70 8.88 -17.71
CA GLU A 67 0.66 9.87 -17.93
C GLU A 67 0.13 10.48 -16.63
N ALA A 68 -0.44 11.67 -16.79
CA ALA A 68 -1.18 12.35 -15.74
C ALA A 68 -2.54 11.67 -15.54
N HIS A 69 -2.79 11.14 -14.34
CA HIS A 69 -4.10 10.61 -13.96
C HIS A 69 -4.86 11.66 -13.18
N ASP A 70 -5.74 12.39 -13.87
CA ASP A 70 -6.67 13.33 -13.25
C ASP A 70 -7.86 12.57 -12.66
N VAL A 71 -7.87 12.44 -11.32
CA VAL A 71 -8.89 11.65 -10.62
C VAL A 71 -9.51 12.48 -9.51
N THR A 72 -10.83 12.33 -9.33
CA THR A 72 -11.58 12.96 -8.24
C THR A 72 -12.12 11.88 -7.31
N ALA A 73 -11.61 11.86 -6.08
CA ALA A 73 -11.92 10.82 -5.09
C ALA A 73 -11.77 11.34 -3.66
N THR A 74 -12.29 10.57 -2.69
CA THR A 74 -12.06 10.80 -1.26
C THR A 74 -10.77 10.17 -0.78
N THR A 75 -10.38 9.05 -1.40
CA THR A 75 -9.22 8.27 -1.00
C THR A 75 -8.46 7.77 -2.22
N PHE A 76 -7.13 7.70 -2.08
CA PHE A 76 -6.20 7.31 -3.12
C PHE A 76 -5.14 6.38 -2.52
N ILE A 77 -4.85 5.27 -3.19
CA ILE A 77 -3.72 4.37 -2.88
C ILE A 77 -2.95 4.15 -4.18
N ALA A 78 -1.72 4.64 -4.23
CA ALA A 78 -0.80 4.39 -5.33
C ALA A 78 0.30 3.43 -4.87
N HIS A 79 0.69 2.54 -5.78
CA HIS A 79 1.76 1.57 -5.52
C HIS A 79 2.65 1.39 -6.74
N VAL A 80 3.95 1.43 -6.52
CA VAL A 80 4.98 1.09 -7.51
C VAL A 80 5.66 -0.20 -7.05
N ARG A 81 5.55 -1.28 -7.84
CA ARG A 81 5.95 -2.64 -7.47
C ARG A 81 7.34 -2.99 -8.01
N TYR A 82 8.13 -3.65 -7.17
CA TYR A 82 9.29 -4.44 -7.54
C TYR A 82 9.04 -5.89 -7.07
N ALA A 83 8.94 -6.83 -8.01
CA ALA A 83 8.49 -8.18 -7.78
C ALA A 83 9.54 -9.03 -7.05
N SER A 84 9.28 -9.36 -5.79
CA SER A 84 9.95 -10.44 -5.05
C SER A 84 9.46 -11.81 -5.54
N THR A 85 8.14 -11.95 -5.73
CA THR A 85 7.43 -13.19 -6.06
C THR A 85 6.39 -12.95 -7.16
N GLY A 86 5.89 -14.02 -7.79
CA GLY A 86 4.86 -13.94 -8.84
C GLY A 86 5.37 -13.51 -10.21
N ALA A 87 4.56 -13.78 -11.24
CA ALA A 87 4.81 -13.35 -12.62
C ALA A 87 4.52 -11.84 -12.81
N LEU A 88 5.00 -11.29 -13.92
CA LEU A 88 4.64 -9.94 -14.39
C LEU A 88 3.23 -9.97 -14.96
N ASP A 89 2.23 -9.91 -14.08
CA ASP A 89 0.82 -9.99 -14.40
C ASP A 89 0.02 -8.95 -13.60
N VAL A 90 -1.12 -8.52 -14.16
CA VAL A 90 -2.11 -7.65 -13.51
C VAL A 90 -2.57 -8.25 -12.18
N ALA A 91 -2.79 -9.57 -12.15
CA ALA A 91 -3.18 -10.31 -10.95
C ALA A 91 -2.12 -10.24 -9.83
N ASN A 92 -0.86 -9.94 -10.15
CA ASN A 92 0.21 -9.77 -9.15
C ASN A 92 0.56 -8.30 -8.89
N THR A 93 -0.18 -7.36 -9.51
CA THR A 93 0.11 -5.94 -9.42
C THR A 93 -0.82 -5.29 -8.41
N HIS A 94 -0.23 -4.47 -7.54
CA HIS A 94 -0.95 -3.67 -6.57
C HIS A 94 -1.59 -2.42 -7.21
N PRO A 95 -2.62 -1.83 -6.58
CA PRO A 95 -3.31 -2.34 -5.39
C PRO A 95 -4.26 -3.51 -5.69
N PHE A 96 -4.64 -4.23 -4.64
CA PHE A 96 -5.64 -5.30 -4.68
C PHE A 96 -7.00 -4.80 -4.23
N LEU A 97 -8.07 -5.44 -4.71
CA LEU A 97 -9.46 -5.13 -4.37
C LEU A 97 -10.17 -6.39 -3.88
N GLN A 98 -10.68 -6.37 -2.65
CA GLN A 98 -11.50 -7.44 -2.06
C GLN A 98 -12.55 -6.80 -1.13
N ASP A 99 -13.81 -7.26 -1.20
CA ASP A 99 -14.92 -6.74 -0.38
C ASP A 99 -14.96 -5.20 -0.32
N ASP A 100 -14.90 -4.54 -1.49
CA ASP A 100 -14.87 -3.07 -1.61
C ASP A 100 -13.77 -2.37 -0.79
N ARG A 101 -12.64 -3.06 -0.58
CA ARG A 101 -11.45 -2.52 0.08
C ARG A 101 -10.26 -2.56 -0.84
N ILE A 102 -9.50 -1.47 -0.83
CA ILE A 102 -8.27 -1.32 -1.62
C ILE A 102 -7.08 -1.57 -0.69
N PHE A 103 -6.15 -2.43 -1.11
CA PHE A 103 -5.01 -2.85 -0.31
C PHE A 103 -3.69 -2.75 -1.08
N ALA A 104 -2.66 -2.23 -0.42
CA ALA A 104 -1.29 -2.20 -0.92
C ALA A 104 -0.31 -2.64 0.16
N HIS A 105 0.66 -3.48 -0.21
CA HIS A 105 1.63 -4.05 0.70
C HIS A 105 3.06 -3.93 0.17
N ASN A 106 3.96 -3.48 1.04
CA ASN A 106 5.39 -3.44 0.82
C ASN A 106 6.10 -4.31 1.86
N GLY A 107 6.58 -5.45 1.40
CA GLY A 107 7.35 -6.36 2.22
C GLY A 107 7.49 -7.74 1.61
N VAL A 108 7.88 -8.69 2.44
CA VAL A 108 8.01 -10.11 2.06
C VAL A 108 7.52 -10.94 3.23
N VAL A 109 6.56 -11.81 2.94
CA VAL A 109 6.11 -12.90 3.81
C VAL A 109 6.47 -14.22 3.13
N GLU A 110 7.17 -15.09 3.85
CA GLU A 110 7.49 -16.44 3.38
C GLU A 110 6.61 -17.48 4.10
N GLY A 111 6.88 -18.78 3.90
CA GLY A 111 6.05 -19.84 4.48
C GLY A 111 4.63 -19.89 3.89
N LEU A 112 4.51 -19.59 2.59
CA LEU A 112 3.22 -19.46 1.91
C LEU A 112 2.36 -20.73 1.98
N ASP A 113 2.95 -21.92 2.13
CA ASP A 113 2.19 -23.15 2.30
C ASP A 113 1.30 -23.11 3.56
N ALA A 114 1.83 -22.62 4.68
CA ALA A 114 1.08 -22.48 5.93
C ALA A 114 -0.02 -21.42 5.81
N LEU A 115 0.28 -20.32 5.11
CA LEU A 115 -0.69 -19.27 4.82
C LEU A 115 -1.81 -19.76 3.90
N ASP A 116 -1.47 -20.52 2.85
CA ASP A 116 -2.44 -21.12 1.92
C ASP A 116 -3.33 -22.15 2.62
N ASP A 117 -2.78 -22.94 3.55
CA ASP A 117 -3.56 -23.85 4.39
C ASP A 117 -4.55 -23.09 5.28
N ARG A 118 -4.12 -22.00 5.91
CA ARG A 118 -4.98 -21.16 6.73
C ARG A 118 -6.08 -20.47 5.93
N ILE A 119 -5.76 -19.93 4.77
CA ILE A 119 -6.72 -19.30 3.85
C ILE A 119 -7.77 -20.32 3.39
N ARG A 120 -7.36 -21.56 3.12
CA ARG A 120 -8.28 -22.66 2.77
C ARG A 120 -9.19 -23.06 3.93
N GLU A 121 -8.64 -23.15 5.14
CA GLU A 121 -9.41 -23.43 6.36
C GLU A 121 -10.49 -22.36 6.59
N LEU A 122 -10.16 -21.09 6.35
CA LEU A 122 -11.07 -19.95 6.49
C LEU A 122 -12.05 -19.82 5.30
N GLY A 123 -11.92 -20.66 4.27
CA GLY A 123 -12.83 -20.67 3.12
C GLY A 123 -12.75 -19.43 2.24
N VAL A 124 -11.56 -18.81 2.14
CA VAL A 124 -11.34 -17.58 1.36
C VAL A 124 -10.25 -17.74 0.28
N ALA A 125 -9.94 -18.98 -0.10
CA ALA A 125 -8.94 -19.28 -1.12
C ALA A 125 -9.31 -18.75 -2.51
N ASP A 126 -10.60 -18.53 -2.76
CA ASP A 126 -11.14 -17.92 -3.97
C ASP A 126 -10.83 -16.42 -4.10
N LEU A 127 -10.43 -15.75 -3.00
CA LEU A 127 -10.03 -14.34 -3.02
C LEU A 127 -8.60 -14.10 -3.53
N VAL A 128 -7.81 -15.17 -3.72
CA VAL A 128 -6.42 -15.09 -4.19
C VAL A 128 -6.39 -15.49 -5.66
N GLU A 129 -6.22 -14.52 -6.56
CA GLU A 129 -6.19 -14.75 -8.00
C GLU A 129 -4.76 -14.91 -8.54
N GLY A 130 -3.79 -14.25 -7.90
CA GLY A 130 -2.37 -14.25 -8.24
C GLY A 130 -1.53 -15.20 -7.39
N GLN A 131 -0.21 -14.98 -7.43
CA GLN A 131 0.80 -15.79 -6.74
C GLN A 131 1.57 -15.02 -5.68
N THR A 132 1.15 -13.79 -5.36
CA THR A 132 1.87 -12.97 -4.39
C THR A 132 1.54 -13.38 -2.97
N ASP A 133 2.53 -13.19 -2.09
CA ASP A 133 2.37 -13.18 -0.64
C ASP A 133 1.39 -12.07 -0.21
N SER A 134 1.48 -10.91 -0.87
CA SER A 134 0.70 -9.72 -0.60
C SER A 134 -0.81 -9.95 -0.72
N GLU A 135 -1.26 -10.64 -1.76
CA GLU A 135 -2.67 -10.96 -1.96
C GLU A 135 -3.19 -12.01 -0.97
N ARG A 136 -2.33 -12.95 -0.55
CA ARG A 136 -2.64 -13.92 0.51
C ARG A 136 -2.81 -13.23 1.86
N VAL A 137 -1.91 -12.29 2.18
CA VAL A 137 -2.04 -11.43 3.37
C VAL A 137 -3.37 -10.69 3.33
N PHE A 138 -3.76 -10.15 2.17
CA PHE A 138 -5.03 -9.46 2.05
C PHE A 138 -6.24 -10.38 2.23
N ALA A 139 -6.21 -11.59 1.64
CA ALA A 139 -7.26 -12.58 1.83
C ALA A 139 -7.42 -12.99 3.30
N LEU A 140 -6.31 -13.12 4.03
CA LEU A 140 -6.34 -13.38 5.47
C LEU A 140 -6.97 -12.23 6.26
N ILE A 141 -6.59 -10.98 5.98
CA ILE A 141 -7.22 -9.78 6.57
C ILE A 141 -8.71 -9.74 6.25
N THR A 142 -9.08 -10.11 5.02
CA THR A 142 -10.49 -10.16 4.61
C THR A 142 -11.28 -11.18 5.40
N ALA A 143 -10.76 -12.40 5.57
CA ALA A 143 -11.39 -13.43 6.39
C ALA A 143 -11.54 -13.00 7.85
N ALA A 144 -10.48 -12.44 8.44
CA ALA A 144 -10.50 -11.98 9.82
C ALA A 144 -11.51 -10.82 10.01
N ALA A 145 -11.56 -9.85 9.10
CA ALA A 145 -12.56 -8.78 9.15
C ALA A 145 -14.00 -9.32 9.07
N ARG A 146 -14.26 -10.32 8.22
CA ARG A 146 -15.57 -11.00 8.15
C ARG A 146 -15.92 -11.67 9.49
N ALA A 147 -14.95 -12.33 10.13
CA ALA A 147 -15.12 -12.95 11.44
C ALA A 147 -15.38 -11.91 12.55
N HIS A 148 -14.78 -10.72 12.43
CA HIS A 148 -15.02 -9.56 13.29
C HIS A 148 -16.23 -8.71 12.86
N HIS A 149 -17.22 -9.29 12.17
CA HIS A 149 -18.46 -8.63 11.77
C HIS A 149 -18.27 -7.35 10.93
N GLY A 150 -17.22 -7.32 10.11
CA GLY A 150 -16.88 -6.19 9.26
C GLY A 150 -15.96 -5.16 9.92
N ASP A 151 -15.51 -5.37 11.16
CA ASP A 151 -14.48 -4.52 11.77
C ASP A 151 -13.13 -4.81 11.12
N VAL A 152 -12.75 -3.92 10.20
CA VAL A 152 -11.50 -3.99 9.43
C VAL A 152 -10.28 -3.81 10.33
N GLY A 153 -10.34 -2.94 11.33
CA GLY A 153 -9.23 -2.70 12.24
C GLY A 153 -8.94 -3.93 13.09
N ALA A 154 -9.98 -4.53 13.68
CA ALA A 154 -9.87 -5.77 14.43
C ALA A 154 -9.40 -6.93 13.55
N GLY A 155 -9.98 -7.08 12.35
CA GLY A 155 -9.57 -8.11 11.38
C GLY A 155 -8.12 -7.98 10.93
N LEU A 156 -7.63 -6.76 10.73
CA LEU A 156 -6.23 -6.50 10.41
C LEU A 156 -5.32 -6.93 11.56
N VAL A 157 -5.65 -6.56 12.80
CA VAL A 157 -4.85 -6.94 13.97
C VAL A 157 -4.82 -8.47 14.15
N ASP A 158 -5.96 -9.14 14.03
CA ASP A 158 -6.04 -10.61 14.14
C ASP A 158 -5.23 -11.31 13.04
N ALA A 159 -5.40 -10.90 11.78
CA ALA A 159 -4.68 -11.47 10.64
C ALA A 159 -3.16 -11.28 10.75
N ILE A 160 -2.70 -10.07 11.07
CA ILE A 160 -1.27 -9.80 11.21
C ILE A 160 -0.69 -10.49 12.46
N GLY A 161 -1.44 -10.58 13.55
CA GLY A 161 -1.06 -11.36 14.73
C GLY A 161 -0.84 -12.84 14.39
N TRP A 162 -1.77 -13.43 13.62
CA TRP A 162 -1.61 -14.80 13.13
C TRP A 162 -0.35 -14.95 12.27
N LEU A 163 -0.08 -14.01 11.35
CA LEU A 163 1.14 -14.05 10.53
C LEU A 163 2.39 -13.98 11.41
N ALA A 164 2.43 -13.04 12.36
CA ALA A 164 3.57 -12.83 13.25
C ALA A 164 3.93 -14.09 14.06
N ASP A 165 2.92 -14.88 14.43
CA ASP A 165 3.11 -16.11 15.22
C ASP A 165 3.44 -17.34 14.38
N ASN A 166 3.05 -17.39 13.10
CA ASN A 166 3.01 -18.64 12.34
C ASN A 166 3.89 -18.67 11.08
N VAL A 167 4.28 -17.53 10.51
CA VAL A 167 5.05 -17.50 9.26
C VAL A 167 6.28 -16.59 9.32
N PRO A 168 7.32 -16.85 8.50
CA PRO A 168 8.46 -15.96 8.43
C PRO A 168 8.13 -14.62 7.78
N ILE A 169 8.51 -13.53 8.43
CA ILE A 169 8.20 -12.17 7.99
C ILE A 169 9.48 -11.35 7.91
N TYR A 170 9.71 -10.75 6.74
CA TYR A 170 10.72 -9.70 6.57
C TYR A 170 10.12 -8.32 6.79
N ALA A 171 8.98 -8.04 6.16
CA ALA A 171 8.22 -6.80 6.33
C ALA A 171 6.76 -7.01 5.89
N VAL A 172 5.87 -6.24 6.51
CA VAL A 172 4.44 -6.08 6.26
C VAL A 172 4.05 -4.62 6.47
N ASN A 173 4.64 -3.72 5.67
CA ASN A 173 4.13 -2.35 5.59
C ASN A 173 2.91 -2.34 4.68
N LEU A 174 1.79 -1.83 5.13
CA LEU A 174 0.55 -1.86 4.36
C LEU A 174 -0.21 -0.54 4.42
N LEU A 175 -1.02 -0.34 3.39
CA LEU A 175 -2.13 0.60 3.35
C LEU A 175 -3.39 -0.18 2.99
N LEU A 176 -4.46 0.01 3.75
CA LEU A 176 -5.77 -0.57 3.49
C LEU A 176 -6.80 0.53 3.57
N SER A 177 -7.73 0.61 2.62
CA SER A 177 -8.79 1.61 2.62
C SER A 177 -10.15 1.01 2.31
N THR A 178 -11.17 1.49 3.00
CA THR A 178 -12.57 1.48 2.55
C THR A 178 -12.89 2.84 1.91
N ALA A 179 -14.14 3.06 1.52
CA ALA A 179 -14.60 4.38 1.04
C ALA A 179 -14.49 5.49 2.09
N THR A 180 -14.46 5.13 3.37
CA THR A 180 -14.59 6.05 4.51
C THR A 180 -13.39 6.05 5.45
N ASP A 181 -12.57 5.01 5.42
CA ASP A 181 -11.53 4.79 6.41
C ASP A 181 -10.25 4.31 5.75
N MET A 182 -9.11 4.70 6.32
CA MET A 182 -7.80 4.25 5.89
C MET A 182 -6.97 3.78 7.08
N TRP A 183 -6.31 2.63 6.91
CA TRP A 183 -5.38 2.05 7.86
C TRP A 183 -3.99 1.99 7.26
N ALA A 184 -2.99 2.31 8.07
CA ALA A 184 -1.58 2.15 7.76
C ALA A 184 -0.90 1.39 8.89
N LEU A 185 -0.15 0.34 8.56
CA LEU A 185 0.66 -0.41 9.53
C LEU A 185 2.09 -0.47 9.01
N ARG A 186 3.04 -0.29 9.92
CA ARG A 186 4.46 -0.59 9.72
C ARG A 186 4.85 -1.76 10.61
N TYR A 187 5.30 -2.88 10.04
CA TYR A 187 5.69 -4.03 10.85
C TYR A 187 6.64 -4.96 10.09
N PRO A 188 7.76 -5.43 10.66
CA PRO A 188 8.44 -4.94 11.86
C PRO A 188 9.35 -3.75 11.50
N ASP A 189 10.45 -3.55 12.21
CA ASP A 189 11.41 -2.44 12.01
C ASP A 189 12.34 -2.66 10.79
N THR A 190 11.76 -2.83 9.61
CA THR A 190 12.50 -3.19 8.37
C THR A 190 12.44 -2.10 7.31
N HIS A 191 11.23 -1.64 6.99
CA HIS A 191 11.01 -0.57 6.01
C HIS A 191 10.36 0.62 6.70
N GLU A 192 10.72 1.83 6.30
CA GLU A 192 10.10 3.04 6.80
C GLU A 192 8.70 3.23 6.22
N LEU A 193 7.84 3.89 6.99
CA LEU A 193 6.53 4.35 6.58
C LEU A 193 6.25 5.63 7.36
N TYR A 194 5.68 6.63 6.70
CA TYR A 194 5.47 7.94 7.26
C TYR A 194 4.01 8.36 7.12
N ALA A 195 3.55 9.20 8.04
CA ALA A 195 2.27 9.87 8.00
C ALA A 195 2.47 11.39 7.94
N LEU A 196 1.72 12.08 7.10
CA LEU A 196 1.64 13.53 7.06
C LEU A 196 0.22 13.98 7.42
N ASP A 197 0.10 14.67 8.55
CA ASP A 197 -1.15 15.24 9.04
C ASP A 197 -1.34 16.65 8.48
N ARG A 198 -2.26 16.81 7.52
CA ARG A 198 -2.67 18.08 6.93
C ARG A 198 -4.11 18.43 7.29
N ARG A 199 -4.60 18.08 8.49
CA ARG A 199 -5.96 18.45 8.95
C ARG A 199 -6.15 19.96 9.15
N HIS A 200 -5.05 20.70 9.23
CA HIS A 200 -5.02 22.17 9.33
C HIS A 200 -4.09 22.74 8.25
N PRO A 201 -4.54 22.79 6.98
CA PRO A 201 -3.68 23.22 5.87
C PRO A 201 -3.30 24.71 6.02
N ASP A 202 -2.07 25.06 5.63
CA ASP A 202 -1.48 26.39 5.78
C ASP A 202 -1.42 27.18 4.45
N GLU A 203 -2.47 27.03 3.63
CA GLU A 203 -2.57 27.61 2.27
C GLU A 203 -1.45 27.17 1.30
N ARG A 204 -0.71 26.11 1.64
CA ARG A 204 0.24 25.47 0.72
C ARG A 204 -0.46 24.43 -0.13
N ARG A 205 -0.29 24.55 -1.45
CA ARG A 205 -0.73 23.51 -2.40
C ARG A 205 -0.03 22.20 -2.09
N LEU A 206 -0.78 21.09 -2.12
CA LEU A 206 -0.18 19.76 -2.04
C LEU A 206 0.64 19.48 -3.30
N ARG A 207 1.94 19.26 -3.11
CA ARG A 207 2.86 18.76 -4.12
C ARG A 207 3.83 17.79 -3.46
N VAL A 208 3.54 16.51 -3.58
CA VAL A 208 4.38 15.44 -3.05
C VAL A 208 5.08 14.76 -4.21
N ARG A 209 6.39 14.56 -4.08
CA ARG A 209 7.21 13.94 -5.10
C ARG A 209 8.27 13.04 -4.48
N SER A 210 8.32 11.80 -4.97
CA SER A 210 9.48 10.93 -4.89
C SER A 210 10.03 10.68 -6.29
N PRO A 211 11.16 9.97 -6.46
CA PRO A 211 11.65 9.57 -7.78
C PRO A 211 10.66 8.72 -8.59
N ARG A 212 9.60 8.20 -7.96
CA ARG A 212 8.62 7.31 -8.58
C ARG A 212 7.22 7.90 -8.59
N ILE A 213 6.73 8.39 -7.46
CA ILE A 213 5.36 8.86 -7.32
C ILE A 213 5.35 10.37 -7.23
N ARG A 214 4.53 11.02 -8.05
CA ARG A 214 4.17 12.43 -7.89
C ARG A 214 2.67 12.56 -7.77
N ALA A 215 2.22 13.35 -6.80
CA ALA A 215 0.82 13.71 -6.67
C ALA A 215 0.70 15.21 -6.38
N GLU A 216 -0.28 15.84 -7.02
CA GLU A 216 -0.57 17.25 -6.82
C GLU A 216 -2.08 17.50 -6.73
N SER A 217 -2.47 18.45 -5.89
CA SER A 217 -3.85 18.94 -5.85
C SER A 217 -3.90 20.40 -5.42
N GLU A 218 -4.54 21.24 -6.24
CA GLU A 218 -4.84 22.63 -5.88
C GLU A 218 -5.91 22.72 -4.79
N HIS A 219 -6.82 21.75 -4.72
CA HIS A 219 -7.91 21.75 -3.75
C HIS A 219 -7.42 21.44 -2.32
N LEU A 220 -6.35 20.67 -2.17
CA LEU A 220 -5.72 20.36 -0.87
C LEU A 220 -4.87 21.50 -0.28
N THR A 221 -4.92 22.67 -0.92
CA THR A 221 -4.42 23.93 -0.37
C THR A 221 -5.28 24.40 0.83
N THR A 222 -6.58 24.12 0.78
CA THR A 222 -7.57 24.60 1.76
C THR A 222 -8.39 23.48 2.40
N HIS A 223 -8.32 22.27 1.83
CA HIS A 223 -9.03 21.11 2.34
C HIS A 223 -8.11 20.23 3.18
N PRO A 224 -8.61 19.70 4.32
CA PRO A 224 -7.83 18.81 5.16
C PRO A 224 -7.59 17.46 4.47
N SER A 225 -6.43 16.87 4.72
CA SER A 225 -6.11 15.51 4.30
C SER A 225 -5.10 14.86 5.25
N VAL A 226 -4.99 13.54 5.15
CA VAL A 226 -3.91 12.77 5.79
C VAL A 226 -3.26 11.91 4.71
N LEU A 227 -1.94 11.93 4.66
CA LEU A 227 -1.16 11.17 3.67
C LEU A 227 -0.27 10.15 4.35
N PHE A 228 0.01 9.07 3.63
CA PHE A 228 0.97 8.04 4.01
C PHE A 228 1.94 7.79 2.87
N ALA A 229 3.22 7.59 3.19
CA ALA A 229 4.23 7.33 2.17
C ALA A 229 5.39 6.49 2.72
N SER A 230 6.04 5.70 1.87
CA SER A 230 7.26 4.97 2.25
C SER A 230 8.46 5.87 2.55
N GLU A 231 8.42 7.14 2.15
CA GLU A 231 9.46 8.15 2.39
C GLU A 231 8.84 9.55 2.48
N PRO A 232 9.49 10.53 3.14
CA PRO A 232 9.05 11.92 3.07
C PRO A 232 9.11 12.44 1.63
N MET A 233 8.03 13.06 1.16
CA MET A 233 7.87 13.42 -0.27
C MET A 233 7.94 14.93 -0.54
N ASP A 234 8.12 15.74 0.50
CA ASP A 234 8.25 17.20 0.41
C ASP A 234 8.96 17.75 1.66
N GLY A 235 8.95 19.08 1.84
CA GLY A 235 9.55 19.75 2.99
C GLY A 235 8.63 19.85 4.23
N GLU A 236 7.47 19.19 4.24
CA GLU A 236 6.57 19.20 5.39
C GLU A 236 6.99 18.21 6.47
N ARG A 237 6.31 18.25 7.62
CA ARG A 237 6.65 17.43 8.79
C ARG A 237 6.01 16.04 8.70
N TRP A 238 6.61 15.17 7.90
CA TRP A 238 6.30 13.74 7.88
C TRP A 238 6.72 13.09 9.20
N ARG A 239 5.77 12.46 9.88
CA ARG A 239 6.00 11.70 11.11
C ARG A 239 6.30 10.25 10.75
N PRO A 240 7.44 9.65 11.18
CA PRO A 240 7.64 8.22 11.04
C PRO A 240 6.58 7.45 11.84
N ILE A 241 6.07 6.38 11.24
CA ILE A 241 5.24 5.39 11.92
C ILE A 241 6.18 4.43 12.66
N GLU A 242 5.90 4.18 13.94
CA GLU A 242 6.72 3.30 14.77
C GLU A 242 6.54 1.83 14.36
N PRO A 243 7.53 0.94 14.56
CA PRO A 243 7.34 -0.49 14.33
C PRO A 243 6.17 -1.03 15.17
N GLY A 244 5.24 -1.73 14.52
CA GLY A 244 4.03 -2.27 15.14
C GLY A 244 2.92 -1.25 15.38
N GLU A 245 3.10 0.01 14.98
CA GLU A 245 2.08 1.05 15.07
C GLU A 245 1.06 0.91 13.94
N LEU A 246 -0.21 0.72 14.32
CA LEU A 246 -1.37 0.84 13.46
C LEU A 246 -1.92 2.26 13.57
N VAL A 247 -2.01 2.94 12.44
CA VAL A 247 -2.65 4.24 12.29
C VAL A 247 -3.98 4.03 11.57
N HIS A 248 -5.07 4.52 12.15
CA HIS A 248 -6.41 4.54 11.55
C HIS A 248 -6.86 5.99 11.37
N VAL A 249 -7.33 6.32 10.18
CA VAL A 249 -7.93 7.61 9.84
C VAL A 249 -9.38 7.38 9.43
N ASP A 250 -10.31 7.96 10.18
CA ASP A 250 -11.74 7.88 9.88
C ASP A 250 -12.19 8.92 8.83
N ALA A 251 -13.47 8.84 8.44
CA ALA A 251 -14.07 9.73 7.44
C ALA A 251 -14.07 11.23 7.82
N ASP A 252 -13.97 11.53 9.11
CA ASP A 252 -13.87 12.90 9.64
C ASP A 252 -12.40 13.32 9.84
N LEU A 253 -11.46 12.52 9.33
CA LEU A 253 -10.01 12.68 9.49
C LEU A 253 -9.56 12.64 10.95
N ARG A 254 -10.28 11.94 11.84
CA ARG A 254 -9.72 11.64 13.17
C ARG A 254 -8.65 10.57 13.01
N ILE A 255 -7.47 10.85 13.55
CA ILE A 255 -6.33 9.95 13.54
C ILE A 255 -6.30 9.24 14.89
N ASN A 256 -6.43 7.92 14.88
CA ASN A 256 -6.18 7.05 16.01
C ASN A 256 -4.90 6.25 15.75
N THR A 257 -4.03 6.17 16.76
CA THR A 257 -2.74 5.51 16.66
C THR A 257 -2.57 4.56 17.84
N GLN A 258 -2.21 3.31 17.57
CA GLN A 258 -1.95 2.31 18.59
C GLN A 258 -0.79 1.41 18.18
N VAL A 259 0.16 1.18 19.10
CA VAL A 259 1.13 0.10 18.94
C VAL A 259 0.43 -1.21 19.28
N VAL A 260 0.07 -1.95 18.24
CA VAL A 260 -0.67 -3.23 18.34
C VAL A 260 0.27 -4.43 18.32
N PHE A 261 1.49 -4.26 17.79
CA PHE A 261 2.54 -5.29 17.77
C PHE A 261 3.86 -4.77 18.37
N PRO A 262 3.99 -4.71 19.70
CA PRO A 262 5.18 -4.16 20.35
C PRO A 262 6.44 -5.03 20.13
N ASP A 263 6.24 -6.32 19.83
CA ASP A 263 7.30 -7.30 19.64
C ASP A 263 7.49 -7.66 18.16
N PRO A 264 8.73 -7.97 17.73
CA PRO A 264 8.98 -8.47 16.38
C PRO A 264 8.28 -9.82 16.15
N PRO A 265 8.05 -10.22 14.89
CA PRO A 265 7.42 -11.49 14.58
C PRO A 265 8.27 -12.65 15.10
N ARG A 266 7.60 -13.73 15.51
CA ARG A 266 8.25 -14.93 16.06
C ARG A 266 9.29 -15.51 15.10
N HIS A 267 9.04 -15.37 13.81
CA HIS A 267 9.89 -15.83 12.72
C HIS A 267 10.41 -14.63 11.91
N LEU A 268 11.12 -13.69 12.55
CA LEU A 268 11.72 -12.53 11.88
C LEU A 268 12.80 -12.95 10.88
N LEU A 269 12.60 -12.58 9.61
CA LEU A 269 13.60 -12.70 8.55
C LEU A 269 14.54 -11.51 8.54
N ARG A 270 15.81 -11.77 8.24
CA ARG A 270 16.81 -10.76 7.91
C ARG A 270 17.03 -10.72 6.41
N ARG A 271 17.70 -9.67 5.94
CA ARG A 271 18.01 -9.51 4.51
C ARG A 271 18.79 -10.69 3.95
N ASP A 272 19.68 -11.28 4.74
CA ASP A 272 20.52 -12.42 4.34
C ASP A 272 19.73 -13.74 4.26
N ASP A 273 18.54 -13.80 4.86
CA ASP A 273 17.65 -14.96 4.78
C ASP A 273 16.81 -14.96 3.50
N LEU A 274 16.71 -13.81 2.82
CA LEU A 274 15.91 -13.66 1.60
C LEU A 274 16.58 -14.34 0.40
N SER A 275 15.75 -14.93 -0.46
CA SER A 275 16.21 -15.34 -1.80
C SER A 275 16.84 -14.15 -2.56
N ALA A 276 17.77 -14.44 -3.48
CA ALA A 276 18.44 -13.39 -4.25
C ALA A 276 17.45 -12.45 -4.98
N LYS A 277 16.34 -13.00 -5.49
CA LYS A 277 15.27 -12.21 -6.13
C LYS A 277 14.52 -11.33 -5.14
N ALA A 278 14.16 -11.87 -3.97
CA ALA A 278 13.50 -11.09 -2.92
C ALA A 278 14.42 -9.99 -2.39
N ALA A 279 15.68 -10.29 -2.10
CA ALA A 279 16.67 -9.28 -1.70
C ALA A 279 16.84 -8.18 -2.77
N ALA A 280 16.83 -8.57 -4.06
CA ALA A 280 16.94 -7.63 -5.17
C ALA A 280 15.76 -6.63 -5.23
N SER A 281 14.53 -7.08 -4.92
CA SER A 281 13.36 -6.20 -4.93
C SER A 281 13.32 -5.24 -3.73
N GLN A 282 14.09 -5.51 -2.67
CA GLN A 282 14.20 -4.67 -1.46
C GLN A 282 15.36 -3.66 -1.48
N HIS A 283 15.99 -3.37 -2.64
CA HIS A 283 16.99 -2.29 -2.73
C HIS A 283 16.32 -0.91 -2.89
N ALA A 284 16.84 0.10 -2.17
CA ALA A 284 16.32 1.47 -2.14
C ALA A 284 16.40 2.18 -3.50
#